data_AF-G5H5W3-F1
#
_entry.id   AF-G5H5W3-F1
#
_cell.length_a   1.000
_cell.length_b   1.000
_cell.length_c   1.000
_cell.angle_alpha   90.00
_cell.angle_beta   90.00
_cell.angle_gamma   90.00
#
_symmetry.space_group_name_H-M   'P 1'
#
loop_
_entity.id
_entity.type
_entity.pdbx_description
1 polymer ?
#
loop_
_entity_poly.entity_id
_entity_poly.type
_entity_poly.pdbx_seq_one_letter_code
_entity_poly.pdbx_strand_id
1 'polypeptide(L)'
;MCAWWSNERAHRYYQLFAAGPEVRFRFAGPGRFHGHYVGLYGSAGFYDLENRKTGYQGDFWSAGITYGYQLPVGRSFGVEFAVGAGMIGSSYKTYEPRDGLYVYQQTKRIRYTGLTKARISLLWRFGGKGGRL
;
A
#
# COMPACT_ATOMS: atom_id res chain seq x y z
N MET A 1 -3.20 -3.71 -18.38
CA MET A 1 -3.57 -4.66 -17.30
C MET A 1 -4.80 -4.07 -16.61
N CYS A 2 -5.95 -4.75 -16.63
CA CYS A 2 -7.20 -4.23 -16.08
C CYS A 2 -7.32 -4.55 -14.58
N ALA A 3 -7.81 -3.61 -13.77
CA ALA A 3 -8.18 -3.88 -12.38
C ALA A 3 -9.36 -4.87 -12.28
N TRP A 4 -9.32 -5.72 -11.24
CA TRP A 4 -10.24 -6.84 -10.98
C TRP A 4 -11.71 -6.44 -10.76
N TRP A 5 -12.03 -5.16 -10.56
CA TRP A 5 -13.42 -4.70 -10.49
C TRP A 5 -13.73 -3.74 -11.65
N SER A 6 -13.95 -4.30 -12.83
CA SER A 6 -14.43 -3.59 -14.02
C SER A 6 -15.93 -3.81 -14.16
N ASN A 7 -16.71 -2.73 -14.21
CA ASN A 7 -18.10 -2.78 -14.65
C ASN A 7 -18.23 -1.99 -15.95
N GLU A 8 -18.11 -2.71 -17.07
CA GLU A 8 -18.07 -2.17 -18.44
C GLU A 8 -19.33 -1.38 -18.81
N ARG A 9 -20.48 -1.62 -18.17
CA ARG A 9 -21.73 -0.87 -18.43
C ARG A 9 -21.73 0.55 -17.86
N ALA A 10 -20.80 0.89 -16.97
CA ALA A 10 -20.86 2.14 -16.21
C ALA A 10 -19.73 3.13 -16.49
N HIS A 11 -18.69 2.77 -17.27
CA HIS A 11 -17.48 3.57 -17.48
C HIS A 11 -16.87 4.06 -16.16
N ARG A 12 -16.63 3.11 -15.24
CA ARG A 12 -15.95 3.36 -13.97
C ARG A 12 -14.79 2.41 -13.82
N TYR A 13 -13.58 2.94 -13.93
CA TYR A 13 -12.34 2.23 -13.66
C TYR A 13 -11.68 2.87 -12.44
N TYR A 14 -11.39 2.05 -11.44
CA TYR A 14 -10.64 2.46 -10.26
C TYR A 14 -9.41 1.55 -10.17
N GLN A 15 -8.30 2.00 -10.73
CA GLN A 15 -7.01 1.31 -10.64
C GLN A 15 -6.11 2.06 -9.67
N LEU A 16 -5.59 1.35 -8.67
CA LEU A 16 -4.56 1.87 -7.79
C LEU A 16 -3.45 0.84 -7.72
N PHE A 17 -2.27 1.23 -8.22
CA PHE A 17 -1.08 0.41 -8.16
C PHE A 17 -0.07 1.08 -7.24
N ALA A 18 0.43 0.36 -6.25
CA ALA A 18 1.48 0.82 -5.36
C ALA A 18 2.53 -0.27 -5.22
N ALA A 19 3.80 0.09 -5.39
CA ALA A 19 4.93 -0.80 -5.19
C ALA A 19 5.97 -0.13 -4.31
N GLY A 20 6.63 -0.92 -3.46
CA GLY A 20 7.65 -0.37 -2.58
C GLY A 20 8.27 -1.37 -1.62
N PRO A 21 9.53 -1.14 -1.21
CA PRO A 21 10.18 -1.93 -0.19
C PRO A 21 9.59 -1.67 1.22
N GLU A 22 9.61 -2.70 2.05
CA GLU A 22 9.33 -2.63 3.48
C GLU A 22 10.38 -3.45 4.24
N VAL A 23 11.17 -2.78 5.07
CA VAL A 23 12.13 -3.42 5.98
C VAL A 23 11.41 -3.75 7.28
N ARG A 24 11.57 -4.96 7.80
CA ARG A 24 10.88 -5.42 9.03
C ARG A 24 11.89 -5.88 10.08
N PHE A 25 11.84 -5.27 11.25
CA PHE A 25 12.57 -5.64 12.47
C PHE A 25 11.62 -6.37 13.42
N ARG A 26 11.92 -7.63 13.72
CA ARG A 26 11.12 -8.44 14.65
C ARG A 26 11.79 -8.43 16.01
N PHE A 27 10.99 -8.28 17.08
CA PHE A 27 11.51 -8.48 18.42
C PHE A 27 11.75 -9.97 18.64
N ALA A 28 12.93 -10.32 19.16
CA ALA A 28 13.28 -11.72 19.43
C ALA A 28 12.35 -12.28 20.52
N GLY A 29 11.51 -13.25 20.14
CA GLY A 29 10.63 -13.98 21.05
C GLY A 29 10.87 -15.49 20.96
N PRO A 30 10.42 -16.28 21.95
CA PRO A 30 10.71 -17.72 22.07
C PRO A 30 10.06 -18.61 20.99
N GLY A 31 9.58 -18.05 19.89
CA GLY A 31 8.93 -18.81 18.81
C GLY A 31 9.18 -18.19 17.44
N ARG A 32 9.49 -19.05 16.46
CA ARG A 32 9.48 -18.66 15.05
C ARG A 32 8.04 -18.27 14.71
N PHE A 33 7.79 -17.00 14.38
CA PHE A 33 6.49 -16.46 13.92
C PHE A 33 5.43 -16.14 14.99
N HIS A 34 5.87 -15.80 16.19
CA HIS A 34 5.00 -15.22 17.22
C HIS A 34 5.58 -13.89 17.68
N GLY A 35 4.77 -12.84 17.69
CA GLY A 35 5.14 -11.58 18.33
C GLY A 35 5.04 -10.35 17.44
N HIS A 36 5.57 -9.26 17.99
CA HIS A 36 5.50 -7.93 17.41
C HIS A 36 6.68 -7.69 16.45
N TYR A 37 6.42 -6.92 15.42
CA TYR A 37 7.46 -6.37 14.56
C TYR A 37 7.20 -4.90 14.27
N VAL A 38 8.28 -4.17 14.07
CA VAL A 38 8.26 -2.80 13.58
C VAL A 38 8.94 -2.82 12.23
N GLY A 39 8.39 -2.11 11.26
CA GLY A 39 8.97 -1.96 9.94
C GLY A 39 9.03 -0.51 9.51
N LEU A 40 9.86 -0.26 8.52
CA LEU A 40 9.90 1.00 7.80
C LEU A 40 9.57 0.68 6.35
N TYR A 41 8.62 1.42 5.77
CA TYR A 41 8.20 1.22 4.39
C TYR A 41 8.25 2.51 3.61
N GLY A 42 8.57 2.38 2.33
CA GLY A 42 8.43 3.42 1.34
C GLY A 42 7.79 2.81 0.09
N SER A 43 6.74 3.42 -0.42
CA SER A 43 6.08 2.98 -1.66
C SER A 43 5.71 4.15 -2.53
N ALA A 44 5.72 3.92 -3.84
CA ALA A 44 5.24 4.86 -4.83
C ALA A 44 4.28 4.12 -5.76
N GLY A 45 3.39 4.87 -6.39
CA GLY A 45 2.30 4.28 -7.13
C GLY A 45 1.59 5.26 -8.03
N PHE A 46 0.71 4.70 -8.84
CA PHE A 46 -0.12 5.41 -9.79
C PHE A 46 -1.57 5.08 -9.46
N TYR A 47 -2.43 6.09 -9.50
CA TYR A 47 -3.87 5.91 -9.43
C TYR A 47 -4.50 6.38 -10.74
N ASP A 48 -5.49 5.64 -11.21
CA ASP A 48 -6.33 5.97 -12.35
C ASP A 48 -7.79 5.78 -11.92
N LEU A 49 -8.44 6.91 -11.63
CA LEU A 49 -9.85 6.96 -11.25
C LEU A 49 -10.61 7.59 -12.42
N GLU A 50 -11.18 6.77 -13.29
CA GLU A 50 -12.02 7.24 -14.39
C GLU A 50 -13.48 7.24 -13.95
N ASN A 51 -14.08 8.43 -13.83
CA ASN A 51 -15.49 8.58 -13.46
C ASN A 51 -16.25 9.33 -14.56
N ARG A 52 -16.65 8.61 -15.63
CA ARG A 52 -17.55 9.02 -16.75
C ARG A 52 -17.26 10.32 -17.55
N LYS A 53 -16.67 11.37 -16.97
CA LYS A 53 -16.45 12.70 -17.58
C LYS A 53 -15.07 13.30 -17.30
N THR A 54 -14.36 12.81 -16.29
CA THR A 54 -13.02 13.31 -15.93
C THR A 54 -12.20 12.15 -15.36
N GLY A 55 -11.11 11.80 -16.03
CA GLY A 55 -10.14 10.82 -15.56
C GLY A 55 -9.13 11.50 -14.64
N TYR A 56 -8.99 11.01 -13.42
CA TYR A 56 -7.99 11.47 -12.47
C TYR A 56 -6.85 10.44 -12.45
N GLN A 57 -5.86 10.68 -13.31
CA GLN A 57 -4.62 9.91 -13.36
C GLN A 57 -3.50 10.69 -12.68
N GLY A 58 -2.86 10.12 -11.66
CA GLY A 58 -1.75 10.78 -10.97
C GLY A 58 -0.85 9.85 -10.16
N ASP A 59 0.26 10.41 -9.71
CA ASP A 59 1.29 9.69 -8.97
C ASP A 59 1.14 9.97 -7.46
N PHE A 60 1.43 8.98 -6.65
CA PHE A 60 1.54 9.14 -5.21
C PHE A 60 2.77 8.42 -4.67
N TRP A 61 3.29 8.95 -3.58
CA TRP A 61 4.31 8.31 -2.77
C TRP A 61 3.85 8.28 -1.33
N SER A 62 4.29 7.28 -0.59
CA SER A 62 4.01 7.12 0.82
C SER A 62 5.22 6.55 1.53
N ALA A 63 5.57 7.12 2.67
CA ALA A 63 6.64 6.61 3.52
C ALA A 63 6.17 6.64 4.97
N GLY A 64 6.54 5.62 5.73
CA GLY A 64 6.09 5.52 7.11
C GLY A 64 6.68 4.33 7.85
N ILE A 65 6.24 4.20 9.09
CA ILE A 65 6.52 3.04 9.92
C ILE A 65 5.32 2.10 9.89
N THR A 66 5.59 0.81 9.97
CA THR A 66 4.59 -0.25 10.13
C THR A 66 4.79 -0.87 11.50
N TYR A 67 3.73 -1.02 12.27
CA TYR A 67 3.71 -1.87 13.46
C TYR A 67 2.79 -3.05 13.16
N GLY A 68 3.28 -4.26 13.39
CA GLY A 68 2.48 -5.46 13.17
C GLY A 68 2.68 -6.52 14.23
N TYR A 69 1.73 -7.43 14.25
CA TYR A 69 1.66 -8.54 15.17
C TYR A 69 1.32 -9.81 14.41
N GLN A 70 2.09 -10.86 14.67
CA GLN A 70 1.93 -12.14 14.01
C GLN A 70 1.45 -13.20 15.01
N LEU A 71 0.32 -13.83 14.66
CA LEU A 71 -0.34 -14.87 15.43
C LEU A 71 -0.28 -16.20 14.68
N PRO A 72 0.38 -17.24 15.21
CA PRO A 72 0.28 -18.58 14.68
C PRO A 72 -1.12 -19.16 14.99
N VAL A 73 -1.82 -19.65 13.98
CA VAL A 73 -3.14 -20.29 14.11
C VAL A 73 -2.98 -21.77 13.74
N GLY A 74 -2.67 -22.59 14.74
CA GLY A 74 -2.42 -24.01 14.57
C GLY A 74 -1.09 -24.34 13.91
N ARG A 75 -1.01 -25.52 13.28
CA ARG A 75 0.26 -26.08 12.78
C ARG A 75 0.68 -25.51 11.42
N SER A 76 -0.28 -25.11 10.59
CA SER A 76 -0.06 -24.79 9.17
C SER A 76 -0.43 -23.35 8.79
N PHE A 77 -1.20 -22.64 9.61
CA PHE A 77 -1.67 -21.29 9.29
C PHE A 77 -1.18 -20.26 10.32
N GLY A 78 -1.14 -19.01 9.91
CA GLY A 78 -0.90 -17.87 10.78
C GLY A 78 -1.58 -16.64 10.22
N VAL A 79 -1.88 -15.67 11.08
CA VAL A 79 -2.45 -14.39 10.68
C VAL A 79 -1.49 -13.28 11.09
N GLU A 80 -1.21 -12.39 10.15
CA GLU A 80 -0.45 -11.16 10.37
C GLU A 80 -1.41 -9.97 10.33
N PHE A 81 -1.43 -9.19 11.40
CA PHE A 81 -2.09 -7.90 11.45
C PHE A 81 -1.02 -6.82 11.45
N ALA A 82 -1.12 -5.85 10.54
CA ALA A 82 -0.18 -4.75 10.47
C ALA A 82 -0.91 -3.44 10.25
N VAL A 83 -0.49 -2.41 10.95
CA VAL A 83 -0.95 -1.03 10.79
C VAL A 83 0.26 -0.16 10.55
N GLY A 84 0.15 0.80 9.65
CA GLY A 84 1.23 1.72 9.33
C GLY A 84 0.77 3.16 9.43
N ALA A 85 1.64 3.98 10.00
CA ALA A 85 1.46 5.41 10.11
C ALA A 85 2.62 6.11 9.41
N GLY A 86 2.31 7.18 8.70
CA GLY A 86 3.28 7.82 7.84
C GLY A 86 2.75 9.05 7.14
N MET A 87 3.46 9.43 6.08
CA MET A 87 3.11 10.53 5.22
C MET A 87 2.80 9.99 3.83
N ILE A 88 1.68 10.45 3.26
CA ILE A 88 1.36 10.28 1.85
C ILE A 88 1.54 11.64 1.19
N GLY A 89 2.33 11.68 0.12
CA GLY A 89 2.43 12.84 -0.75
C GLY A 89 1.95 12.46 -2.15
N SER A 90 1.13 13.31 -2.75
CA SER A 90 0.85 13.24 -4.18
C SER A 90 1.32 14.53 -4.84
N SER A 91 2.00 14.38 -5.98
CA SER A 91 2.43 15.48 -6.82
C SER A 91 1.61 15.39 -8.11
N TYR A 92 0.59 16.22 -8.25
CA TYR A 92 -0.17 16.33 -9.49
C TYR A 92 0.40 17.49 -10.31
N LYS A 93 0.77 17.24 -11.57
CA LYS A 93 1.12 18.30 -12.52
C LYS A 93 -0.16 18.77 -13.21
N THR A 94 -0.67 19.93 -12.86
CA THR A 94 -1.74 20.57 -13.63
C THR A 94 -1.14 21.17 -14.89
N TYR A 95 -1.52 20.65 -16.05
CA TYR A 95 -1.23 21.28 -17.35
C TYR A 95 -2.42 22.20 -17.68
N GLU A 96 -2.26 23.52 -17.52
CA GLU A 96 -3.19 24.47 -18.13
C GLU A 96 -2.74 24.78 -19.57
N PRO A 97 -3.56 24.52 -20.60
CA PRO A 97 -3.28 25.02 -21.93
C PRO A 97 -3.55 26.52 -21.96
N ARG A 98 -2.50 27.34 -21.90
CA ARG A 98 -2.52 28.74 -22.33
C ARG A 98 -1.38 29.01 -23.29
N ASP A 99 -1.74 29.35 -24.53
CA ASP A 99 -0.93 30.07 -25.52
C ASP A 99 0.52 29.59 -25.71
N GLY A 100 0.70 28.33 -26.12
CA GLY A 100 1.90 27.90 -26.85
C GLY A 100 3.24 27.95 -26.11
N LEU A 101 3.28 28.26 -24.81
CA LEU A 101 4.50 28.33 -24.01
C LEU A 101 4.41 27.44 -22.77
N TYR A 102 5.25 26.42 -22.74
CA TYR A 102 5.37 25.43 -21.66
C TYR A 102 5.99 26.04 -20.40
N VAL A 103 5.18 26.65 -19.52
CA VAL A 103 5.66 27.19 -18.24
C VAL A 103 5.14 26.37 -17.07
N TYR A 104 6.08 25.84 -16.28
CA TYR A 104 5.87 25.01 -15.08
C TYR A 104 5.21 25.83 -13.96
N GLN A 105 3.91 25.66 -13.72
CA GLN A 105 3.17 26.40 -12.68
C GLN A 105 2.68 25.47 -11.56
N GLN A 106 3.35 25.53 -10.41
CA GLN A 106 2.96 25.04 -9.08
C GLN A 106 2.76 23.53 -8.84
N THR A 107 3.67 22.99 -8.01
CA THR A 107 3.52 21.71 -7.29
C THR A 107 2.48 21.84 -6.17
N LYS A 108 1.21 21.52 -6.42
CA LYS A 108 0.21 21.41 -5.34
C LYS A 108 0.47 20.11 -4.57
N ARG A 109 1.19 20.22 -3.45
CA ARG A 109 1.62 19.07 -2.62
C ARG A 109 0.52 18.74 -1.60
N ILE A 110 -0.31 17.75 -1.91
CA ILE A 110 -1.21 17.18 -0.89
C ILE A 110 -0.35 16.32 0.03
N ARG A 111 -0.23 16.71 1.29
CA ARG A 111 0.53 15.99 2.32
C ARG A 111 -0.43 15.51 3.39
N TYR A 112 -0.76 14.22 3.37
CA TYR A 112 -1.55 13.60 4.43
C TYR A 112 -0.61 12.92 5.42
N THR A 113 -0.85 13.14 6.71
CA THR A 113 -0.09 12.52 7.80
C THR A 113 -1.07 11.81 8.71
N GLY A 114 -0.92 10.50 8.86
CA GLY A 114 -1.88 9.73 9.66
C GLY A 114 -1.69 8.24 9.48
N LEU A 115 -2.79 7.50 9.68
CA LEU A 115 -2.83 6.08 9.38
C LEU A 115 -2.83 5.91 7.85
N THR A 116 -1.71 5.43 7.34
CA THR A 116 -1.45 5.37 5.90
C THR A 116 -1.56 3.96 5.35
N LYS A 117 -1.58 2.95 6.22
CA LYS A 117 -1.59 1.54 5.82
C LYS A 117 -2.30 0.68 6.87
N ALA A 118 -3.11 -0.26 6.41
CA ALA A 118 -3.61 -1.37 7.21
C ALA A 118 -3.51 -2.64 6.37
N ARG A 119 -3.02 -3.73 6.96
CA ARG A 119 -2.80 -5.01 6.29
C ARG A 119 -3.24 -6.13 7.22
N ILE A 120 -4.02 -7.04 6.66
CA ILE A 120 -4.32 -8.34 7.27
C ILE A 120 -3.86 -9.37 6.25
N SER A 121 -3.04 -10.34 6.68
CA SER A 121 -2.49 -11.35 5.79
C SER A 121 -2.61 -12.73 6.40
N LEU A 122 -3.13 -13.66 5.61
CA LEU A 122 -3.13 -15.08 5.95
C LEU A 122 -1.82 -15.70 5.47
N LEU A 123 -1.07 -16.25 6.41
CA LEU A 123 0.17 -16.95 6.17
C LEU A 123 -0.11 -18.44 6.12
N TRP A 124 0.27 -19.11 5.04
CA TRP A 124 0.19 -20.55 4.92
C TRP A 124 1.58 -21.17 4.87
N ARG A 125 1.79 -22.16 5.73
CA ARG A 125 3.00 -22.98 5.77
C ARG A 125 2.73 -24.28 5.03
N PHE A 126 3.37 -24.42 3.89
CA PHE A 126 3.52 -25.72 3.23
C PHE A 126 4.69 -26.47 3.85
N GLY A 127 4.45 -27.71 4.30
CA GLY A 127 5.49 -28.60 4.78
C GLY A 127 5.84 -28.40 6.26
N GLY A 128 5.26 -29.24 7.09
CA GLY A 128 5.65 -29.41 8.48
C GLY A 128 5.26 -30.80 8.96
N LYS A 129 6.07 -31.81 8.62
CA LYS A 129 6.04 -33.06 9.39
C LYS A 129 6.22 -32.67 10.87
N GLY A 130 5.21 -32.97 11.67
CA GLY A 130 5.47 -33.75 12.87
C GLY A 130 6.42 -33.20 13.95
N GLY A 131 6.72 -31.90 14.09
CA GLY A 131 7.44 -31.39 15.26
C GLY A 131 6.53 -31.27 16.48
N ARG A 132 6.76 -32.09 17.50
CA ARG A 132 6.07 -32.20 18.79
C ARG A 132 6.53 -31.06 19.73
N LEU A 133 5.65 -30.69 20.67
CA LEU A 133 5.99 -29.93 21.89
C LEU A 133 7.04 -30.69 22.70
#